data_AF-A0AAD9JME3-F1
#
_entry.id   AF-A0AAD9JME3-F1
#
_cell.length_a   1.000
_cell.length_b   1.000
_cell.length_c   1.000
_cell.angle_alpha   90.00
_cell.angle_beta   90.00
_cell.angle_gamma   90.00
#
_symmetry.space_group_name_H-M   'P 1'
#
loop_
_entity.id
_entity.type
_entity.pdbx_description
1 polymer ?
#
loop_
_entity_poly.entity_id
_entity_poly.type
_entity_poly.pdbx_seq_one_letter_code
_entity_poly.pdbx_strand_id
1 'polypeptide(L)'
;MAKKPSDDDGCLDDLLDCVICIGPFTNPKMLPCGHTFCLACLQSDHNASKQAGRRQFSKIRCPVCRDETQIPPNGIAGLRNDFKVNKIKVAMQKNKKLNRRRNNTCNPCATRNKTVHAEVYCVECNTNYCQKCMRVHSKNAAFTGHTVIDKSKQLDLNATDPPCQIHEDEESHFFCQLCKTIVCQMCIIEDHADHDVITIQMACDQQKQRFSQLEHVIVGKVRRRSDTIAHLKAKESSLLQSCKEVCIHAAWV
;
A
#
# COMPACT_ATOMS: atom_id res chain seq x y z
N MET A 1 18.74 -36.14 8.24
CA MET A 1 19.14 -34.99 7.40
C MET A 1 18.00 -34.00 7.38
N ALA A 2 18.09 -32.96 8.20
CA ALA A 2 17.06 -31.93 8.31
C ALA A 2 17.17 -30.96 7.12
N LYS A 3 16.07 -30.78 6.38
CA LYS A 3 15.95 -29.73 5.38
C LYS A 3 15.79 -28.40 6.11
N LYS A 4 16.72 -27.47 5.91
CA LYS A 4 16.65 -26.10 6.43
C LYS A 4 15.37 -25.40 5.92
N PRO A 5 14.73 -24.54 6.73
CA PRO A 5 13.68 -23.66 6.26
C PRO A 5 14.34 -22.58 5.37
N SER A 6 13.86 -22.47 4.14
CA SER A 6 14.18 -21.36 3.25
C SER A 6 13.50 -20.11 3.77
N ASP A 7 14.29 -19.05 3.89
CA ASP A 7 13.86 -17.70 4.23
C ASP A 7 12.68 -17.29 3.33
N ASP A 8 11.53 -17.06 3.97
CA ASP A 8 10.28 -16.60 3.40
C ASP A 8 10.45 -15.16 2.91
N ASP A 9 10.81 -15.01 1.64
CA ASP A 9 10.62 -13.79 0.86
C ASP A 9 9.10 -13.61 0.67
N GLY A 10 8.44 -13.12 1.72
CA GLY A 10 7.00 -12.94 1.78
C GLY A 10 6.52 -12.14 0.59
N CYS A 11 5.74 -12.79 -0.28
CA CYS A 11 5.22 -12.16 -1.48
C CYS A 11 4.33 -10.98 -1.08
N LEU A 12 4.63 -9.78 -1.59
CA LEU A 12 3.82 -8.57 -1.44
C LEU A 12 2.35 -8.76 -1.87
N ASP A 13 2.02 -9.89 -2.52
CA ASP A 13 0.67 -10.30 -2.91
C ASP A 13 -0.23 -10.60 -1.70
N ASP A 14 0.31 -11.10 -0.59
CA ASP A 14 -0.47 -11.39 0.64
C ASP A 14 -1.06 -10.12 1.27
N LEU A 15 -0.54 -8.93 0.92
CA LEU A 15 -1.04 -7.64 1.38
C LEU A 15 -2.33 -7.18 0.67
N LEU A 16 -2.72 -7.85 -0.42
CA LEU A 16 -3.87 -7.48 -1.27
C LEU A 16 -4.96 -8.56 -1.34
N ASP A 17 -4.82 -9.58 -0.51
CA ASP A 17 -5.73 -10.70 -0.46
C ASP A 17 -6.62 -10.67 0.78
N CYS A 18 -7.89 -11.01 0.53
CA CYS A 18 -8.86 -11.16 1.59
C CYS A 18 -8.67 -12.50 2.28
N VAL A 19 -8.45 -12.48 3.58
CA VAL A 19 -8.28 -13.68 4.41
C VAL A 19 -9.52 -14.59 4.47
N ILE A 20 -10.71 -14.12 4.05
CA ILE A 20 -11.93 -14.93 4.04
C ILE A 20 -12.01 -15.78 2.76
N CYS A 21 -11.81 -15.18 1.59
CA CYS A 21 -11.85 -15.90 0.32
C CYS A 21 -10.48 -16.33 -0.19
N ILE A 22 -9.40 -15.96 0.53
CA ILE A 22 -8.00 -16.25 0.19
C ILE A 22 -7.71 -15.85 -1.26
N GLY A 23 -8.05 -14.60 -1.59
CA GLY A 23 -7.91 -14.08 -2.93
C GLY A 23 -8.12 -12.57 -3.01
N PRO A 24 -7.94 -11.98 -4.20
CA PRO A 24 -7.79 -10.54 -4.34
C PRO A 24 -9.03 -9.79 -3.89
N PHE A 25 -8.82 -8.69 -3.15
CA PHE A 25 -9.92 -7.88 -2.63
C PHE A 25 -10.89 -7.39 -3.72
N THR A 26 -12.16 -7.74 -3.60
CA THR A 26 -13.23 -7.20 -4.45
C THR A 26 -14.11 -6.29 -3.61
N ASN A 27 -14.18 -5.01 -3.98
CA ASN A 27 -14.86 -3.95 -3.20
C ASN A 27 -14.46 -3.98 -1.70
N PRO A 28 -13.19 -3.71 -1.38
CA PRO A 28 -12.65 -3.86 -0.03
C PRO A 28 -13.31 -2.93 0.96
N LYS A 29 -13.81 -3.48 2.06
CA LYS A 29 -14.35 -2.77 3.22
C LYS A 29 -13.40 -2.90 4.40
N MET A 30 -13.11 -1.77 5.03
CA MET A 30 -12.26 -1.68 6.21
C MET A 30 -13.12 -1.54 7.46
N LEU A 31 -12.86 -2.38 8.45
CA LEU A 31 -13.42 -2.22 9.79
C LEU A 31 -12.63 -1.18 10.59
N PRO A 32 -13.21 -0.52 11.61
CA PRO A 32 -12.51 0.41 12.50
C PRO A 32 -11.24 -0.14 13.16
N CYS A 33 -11.16 -1.48 13.33
CA CYS A 33 -9.95 -2.15 13.81
C CYS A 33 -8.79 -2.17 12.78
N GLY A 34 -9.02 -1.69 11.55
CA GLY A 34 -8.03 -1.58 10.49
C GLY A 34 -7.93 -2.78 9.55
N HIS A 35 -8.64 -3.88 9.83
CA HIS A 35 -8.67 -5.06 8.95
C HIS A 35 -9.62 -4.86 7.77
N THR A 36 -9.20 -5.34 6.60
CA THR A 36 -9.89 -5.16 5.32
C THR A 36 -10.36 -6.50 4.76
N PHE A 37 -11.55 -6.53 4.17
CA PHE A 37 -12.21 -7.72 3.62
C PHE A 37 -13.03 -7.37 2.38
N CYS A 38 -13.32 -8.33 1.51
CA CYS A 38 -14.30 -8.13 0.44
C CYS A 38 -15.68 -7.82 1.02
N LEU A 39 -16.44 -6.91 0.40
CA LEU A 39 -17.82 -6.62 0.80
C LEU A 39 -18.66 -7.91 0.88
N ALA A 40 -18.60 -8.73 -0.17
CA ALA A 40 -19.35 -9.98 -0.24
C ALA A 40 -18.95 -10.96 0.87
N CYS A 41 -17.66 -11.04 1.21
CA CYS A 41 -17.17 -11.92 2.27
C CYS A 41 -17.68 -11.50 3.65
N LEU A 42 -17.68 -10.20 3.96
CA LEU A 42 -18.25 -9.71 5.23
C LEU A 42 -19.77 -9.89 5.28
N GLN A 43 -20.46 -9.71 4.17
CA GLN A 43 -21.91 -9.94 4.09
C GLN A 43 -22.25 -11.41 4.35
N SER A 44 -21.53 -12.33 3.72
CA SER A 44 -21.71 -13.78 3.93
C SER A 44 -21.43 -14.19 5.38
N ASP A 45 -20.32 -13.73 5.96
CA ASP A 45 -19.96 -14.02 7.36
C ASP A 45 -21.02 -13.50 8.36
N HIS A 46 -21.50 -12.28 8.12
CA HIS A 46 -22.56 -11.69 8.94
C HIS A 46 -23.89 -12.44 8.78
N ASN A 47 -24.27 -12.82 7.56
CA ASN A 47 -25.52 -13.55 7.29
C ASN A 47 -25.49 -14.96 7.88
N ALA A 48 -24.35 -15.66 7.81
CA ALA A 48 -24.16 -16.95 8.49
C ALA A 48 -24.33 -16.82 10.01
N SER A 49 -23.83 -15.74 10.60
CA SER A 49 -24.02 -15.44 12.02
C SER A 49 -25.49 -15.15 12.40
N LYS A 50 -26.30 -14.57 11.49
CA LYS A 50 -27.74 -14.38 11.68
C LYS A 50 -28.49 -15.72 11.73
N GLN A 51 -28.15 -16.64 10.82
CA GLN A 51 -28.80 -17.96 10.73
C GLN A 51 -28.49 -18.85 11.94
N ALA A 52 -27.34 -18.67 12.58
CA ALA A 52 -26.94 -19.36 13.80
C ALA A 52 -27.61 -18.84 15.09
N GLY A 53 -28.65 -17.99 15.00
CA GLY A 53 -29.41 -17.51 16.16
C GLY A 53 -28.67 -16.51 17.06
N ARG A 54 -27.54 -15.94 16.61
CA ARG A 54 -26.81 -14.92 17.38
C ARG A 54 -27.56 -13.60 17.32
N ARG A 55 -28.00 -13.10 18.49
CA ARG A 55 -28.90 -11.95 18.72
C ARG A 55 -28.39 -10.57 18.25
N GLN A 56 -27.27 -10.47 17.53
CA GLN A 56 -26.60 -9.20 17.24
C GLN A 56 -26.70 -8.84 15.75
N PHE A 57 -27.89 -8.42 15.32
CA PHE A 57 -28.14 -7.98 13.93
C PHE A 57 -27.56 -6.60 13.60
N SER A 58 -27.21 -5.80 14.62
CA SER A 58 -26.68 -4.44 14.46
C SER A 58 -25.16 -4.37 14.51
N LYS A 59 -24.47 -5.50 14.76
CA LYS A 59 -23.01 -5.54 14.91
C LYS A 59 -22.38 -6.59 14.02
N ILE A 60 -21.14 -6.34 13.62
CA ILE A 60 -20.25 -7.29 12.94
C ILE A 60 -18.99 -7.48 13.79
N ARG A 61 -18.50 -8.71 13.89
CA ARG A 61 -17.21 -9.02 14.53
C ARG A 61 -16.15 -9.18 13.47
N CYS A 62 -14.97 -8.61 13.70
CA CYS A 62 -13.82 -8.82 12.82
C CYS A 62 -13.41 -10.31 12.85
N PRO A 63 -13.29 -10.98 11.69
CA PRO A 63 -12.80 -12.37 11.64
C PRO A 63 -11.37 -12.57 12.15
N VAL A 64 -10.57 -11.49 12.20
CA VAL A 64 -9.15 -11.54 12.61
C VAL A 64 -8.99 -11.23 14.09
N CYS A 65 -9.41 -10.05 14.55
CA CYS A 65 -9.21 -9.61 15.94
C CYS A 65 -10.44 -9.74 16.84
N ARG A 66 -11.59 -10.13 16.29
CA ARG A 66 -12.89 -10.26 16.98
C ARG A 66 -13.51 -8.97 17.52
N ASP A 67 -12.91 -7.81 17.23
CA ASP A 67 -13.49 -6.51 17.60
C ASP A 67 -14.89 -6.32 16.99
N GLU A 68 -15.80 -5.79 17.80
CA GLU A 68 -17.18 -5.50 17.40
C GLU A 68 -17.30 -4.11 16.77
N THR A 69 -17.95 -4.05 15.63
CA THR A 69 -18.25 -2.81 14.90
C THR A 69 -19.76 -2.68 14.71
N GLN A 70 -20.30 -1.49 14.97
CA GLN A 70 -21.70 -1.20 14.65
C GLN A 70 -21.88 -1.13 13.13
N ILE A 71 -22.92 -1.79 12.63
CA ILE A 71 -23.23 -1.78 11.21
C ILE A 71 -23.88 -0.42 10.87
N PRO A 72 -23.40 0.29 9.84
CA PRO A 72 -24.00 1.54 9.39
C PRO A 72 -25.48 1.35 8.98
N PRO A 73 -26.29 2.44 8.93
CA PRO A 73 -27.68 2.37 8.46
C PRO A 73 -27.82 1.75 7.06
N ASN A 74 -26.83 1.99 6.19
CA ASN A 74 -26.76 1.44 4.84
C ASN A 74 -26.20 0.00 4.80
N GLY A 75 -26.19 -0.70 5.93
CA GLY A 75 -25.61 -2.03 6.09
C GLY A 75 -24.09 -2.05 5.96
N ILE A 76 -23.54 -3.26 5.76
CA ILE A 76 -22.10 -3.50 5.59
C ILE A 76 -21.54 -2.74 4.37
N ALA A 77 -22.38 -2.49 3.36
CA ALA A 77 -22.01 -1.68 2.20
C ALA A 77 -21.67 -0.23 2.56
N GLY A 78 -22.18 0.28 3.68
CA GLY A 78 -21.87 1.61 4.22
C GLY A 78 -20.52 1.71 4.93
N LEU A 79 -19.79 0.61 5.14
CA LEU A 79 -18.44 0.65 5.71
C LEU A 79 -17.47 1.37 4.77
N ARG A 80 -16.45 2.01 5.35
CA ARG A 80 -15.40 2.70 4.59
C ARG A 80 -14.71 1.72 3.65
N ASN A 81 -14.50 2.16 2.42
CA ASN A 81 -13.64 1.41 1.50
C ASN A 81 -12.18 1.54 1.95
N ASP A 82 -11.41 0.47 1.78
CA ASP A 82 -9.96 0.59 1.88
C ASP A 82 -9.40 1.20 0.59
N PHE A 83 -9.30 2.53 0.59
CA PHE A 83 -8.75 3.26 -0.54
C PHE A 83 -7.29 2.90 -0.82
N LYS A 84 -6.54 2.33 0.14
CA LYS A 84 -5.15 1.92 -0.07
C LYS A 84 -5.09 0.73 -1.02
N VAL A 85 -5.94 -0.28 -0.82
CA VAL A 85 -6.02 -1.46 -1.69
C VAL A 85 -6.34 -1.05 -3.13
N ASN A 86 -7.33 -0.17 -3.32
CA ASN A 86 -7.67 0.33 -4.65
C ASN A 86 -6.57 1.21 -5.25
N LYS A 87 -5.95 2.09 -4.47
CA LYS A 87 -4.81 2.91 -4.92
C LYS A 87 -3.60 2.05 -5.28
N ILE A 88 -3.31 0.99 -4.53
CA ILE A 88 -2.22 0.05 -4.82
C ILE A 88 -2.54 -0.75 -6.08
N LYS A 89 -3.77 -1.25 -6.26
CA LYS A 89 -4.18 -1.93 -7.51
C LYS A 89 -4.05 -1.01 -8.73
N VAL A 90 -4.51 0.24 -8.62
CA VAL A 90 -4.36 1.25 -9.68
C VAL A 90 -2.90 1.62 -9.90
N ALA A 91 -2.12 1.80 -8.83
CA ALA A 91 -0.69 2.09 -8.90
C ALA A 91 0.10 0.94 -9.52
N MET A 92 -0.24 -0.33 -9.24
CA MET A 92 0.35 -1.52 -9.86
C MET A 92 0.02 -1.61 -11.35
N GLN A 93 -1.23 -1.32 -11.74
CA GLN A 93 -1.64 -1.28 -13.16
C GLN A 93 -0.98 -0.12 -13.92
N LYS A 94 -0.88 1.07 -13.29
CA LYS A 94 -0.12 2.21 -13.82
C LYS A 94 1.37 1.89 -13.88
N ASN A 95 1.95 1.22 -12.87
CA ASN A 95 3.33 0.74 -12.87
C ASN A 95 3.59 -0.28 -13.98
N LYS A 96 2.63 -1.12 -14.37
CA LYS A 96 2.82 -2.02 -15.53
C LYS A 96 2.95 -1.27 -16.86
N LYS A 97 2.22 -0.14 -17.02
CA LYS A 97 2.35 0.76 -18.18
C LYS A 97 3.61 1.64 -18.09
N LEU A 98 3.96 2.12 -16.90
CA LEU A 98 5.18 2.89 -16.63
C LEU A 98 6.45 2.03 -16.72
N ASN A 99 6.41 0.75 -16.31
CA ASN A 99 7.51 -0.20 -16.47
C ASN A 99 7.76 -0.54 -17.94
N ARG A 100 6.72 -0.51 -18.79
CA ARG A 100 6.92 -0.57 -20.25
C ARG A 100 7.63 0.68 -20.77
N ARG A 101 7.28 1.87 -20.29
CA ARG A 101 8.02 3.12 -20.60
C ARG A 101 9.45 3.13 -20.08
N ARG A 102 9.68 2.63 -18.85
CA ARG A 102 10.98 2.54 -18.16
C ARG A 102 11.84 1.36 -18.61
N ASN A 103 11.31 0.44 -19.42
CA ASN A 103 12.09 -0.66 -19.95
C ASN A 103 13.13 -0.12 -20.95
N ASN A 104 14.41 -0.24 -20.61
CA ASN A 104 15.50 0.26 -21.43
C ASN A 104 15.91 -0.71 -22.54
N THR A 105 15.09 -1.70 -22.86
CA THR A 105 15.34 -2.65 -23.96
C THR A 105 14.38 -2.43 -25.12
N CYS A 106 14.89 -2.55 -26.34
CA CYS A 106 14.14 -2.42 -27.58
C CYS A 106 13.21 -3.62 -27.77
N ASN A 107 11.89 -3.41 -27.74
CA ASN A 107 10.94 -4.50 -27.82
C ASN A 107 11.02 -5.28 -29.16
N PRO A 108 11.13 -4.62 -30.34
CA PRO A 108 11.30 -5.35 -31.61
C PRO A 108 12.61 -6.14 -31.73
N CYS A 109 13.65 -5.78 -30.98
CA CYS A 109 14.87 -6.59 -30.89
C CYS A 109 14.66 -7.79 -29.97
N ALA A 110 13.94 -7.59 -28.85
CA ALA A 110 13.63 -8.65 -27.90
C ALA A 110 12.80 -9.78 -28.53
N THR A 111 11.86 -9.47 -29.44
CA THR A 111 11.11 -10.50 -30.20
C THR A 111 11.99 -11.34 -31.12
N ARG A 112 13.20 -10.88 -31.41
CA ARG A 112 14.23 -11.59 -32.17
C ARG A 112 15.30 -12.21 -31.27
N ASN A 113 15.01 -12.37 -29.98
CA ASN A 113 15.92 -12.84 -28.93
C ASN A 113 17.21 -12.00 -28.82
N LYS A 114 17.13 -10.69 -29.07
CA LYS A 114 18.25 -9.75 -28.91
C LYS A 114 17.95 -8.71 -27.84
N THR A 115 18.84 -8.59 -26.86
CA THR A 115 18.77 -7.53 -25.84
C THR A 115 19.56 -6.31 -26.33
N VAL A 116 18.85 -5.29 -26.80
CA VAL A 116 19.45 -4.05 -27.31
C VAL A 116 18.88 -2.87 -26.54
N HIS A 117 19.71 -1.90 -26.18
CA HIS A 117 19.27 -0.69 -25.48
C HIS A 117 18.26 0.10 -26.31
N ALA A 118 17.18 0.57 -25.68
CA ALA A 118 16.22 1.47 -26.31
C ALA A 118 16.54 2.92 -25.94
N GLU A 119 16.63 3.76 -26.96
CA GLU A 119 16.92 5.19 -26.81
C GLU A 119 15.64 6.03 -26.85
N VAL A 120 14.56 5.47 -27.38
CA VAL A 120 13.30 6.20 -27.57
C VAL A 120 12.09 5.34 -27.23
N TYR A 121 10.98 6.00 -26.87
CA TYR A 121 9.69 5.39 -26.61
C TYR A 121 8.60 6.07 -27.44
N CYS A 122 7.79 5.29 -28.16
CA CYS A 122 6.61 5.79 -28.87
C CYS A 122 5.37 5.69 -27.98
N VAL A 123 4.65 6.81 -27.82
CA VAL A 123 3.51 6.91 -26.90
C VAL A 123 2.34 6.06 -27.38
N GLU A 124 2.01 6.18 -28.65
CA GLU A 124 0.86 5.56 -29.30
C GLU A 124 1.06 4.06 -29.44
N CYS A 125 2.28 3.62 -29.80
CA CYS A 125 2.61 2.20 -29.89
C CYS A 125 2.95 1.56 -28.55
N ASN A 126 3.09 2.34 -27.47
CA ASN A 126 3.52 1.88 -26.15
C ASN A 126 4.74 0.94 -26.20
N THR A 127 5.73 1.31 -26.99
CA THR A 127 6.85 0.44 -27.38
C THR A 127 8.16 1.20 -27.34
N ASN A 128 9.21 0.56 -26.82
CA ASN A 128 10.57 1.10 -26.82
C ASN A 128 11.34 0.64 -28.05
N TYR A 129 12.09 1.55 -28.65
CA TYR A 129 12.87 1.29 -29.84
C TYR A 129 14.33 1.69 -29.61
N CYS A 130 15.25 0.87 -30.10
CA CYS A 130 16.61 1.33 -30.38
C CYS A 130 16.59 2.22 -31.63
N GLN A 131 17.64 3.01 -31.84
CA GLN A 131 17.70 3.93 -32.98
C GLN A 131 17.42 3.25 -34.33
N LYS A 132 17.96 2.04 -34.54
CA LYS A 132 17.77 1.26 -35.77
C LYS A 132 16.31 0.90 -36.01
N CYS A 133 15.62 0.41 -34.97
CA CYS A 133 14.22 0.03 -35.06
C CYS A 133 13.30 1.26 -35.17
N MET A 134 13.66 2.38 -34.54
CA MET A 134 12.92 3.63 -34.66
C MET A 134 12.93 4.18 -36.09
N ARG A 135 14.07 4.12 -36.79
CA ARG A 135 14.17 4.56 -38.19
C ARG A 135 13.25 3.79 -39.14
N VAL A 136 13.01 2.52 -38.86
CA VAL A 136 12.05 1.70 -39.61
C VAL A 136 10.62 2.10 -39.24
N HIS A 137 10.38 2.30 -37.94
CA HIS A 137 9.08 2.72 -37.42
C HIS A 137 8.63 4.07 -38.02
N SER A 138 9.48 5.10 -38.01
CA SER A 138 9.16 6.45 -38.50
C SER A 138 9.01 6.55 -40.02
N LYS A 139 9.61 5.62 -40.78
CA LYS A 139 9.52 5.59 -42.25
C LYS A 139 8.26 4.90 -42.76
N ASN A 140 7.56 4.16 -41.91
CA ASN A 140 6.33 3.51 -42.30
C ASN A 140 5.18 4.52 -42.25
N ALA A 141 4.48 4.69 -43.38
CA ALA A 141 3.37 5.61 -43.52
C ALA A 141 2.30 5.42 -42.43
N ALA A 142 2.08 4.19 -41.96
CA ALA A 142 1.11 3.85 -40.92
C ALA A 142 1.40 4.45 -39.54
N PHE A 143 2.62 4.93 -39.29
CA PHE A 143 3.06 5.47 -37.99
C PHE A 143 3.57 6.90 -38.09
N THR A 144 3.26 7.57 -39.20
CA THR A 144 3.63 8.96 -39.44
C THR A 144 2.90 9.85 -38.44
N GLY A 145 3.62 10.70 -37.71
CA GLY A 145 3.05 11.63 -36.72
C GLY A 145 2.93 11.10 -35.29
N HIS A 146 3.42 9.89 -35.01
CA HIS A 146 3.49 9.39 -33.63
C HIS A 146 4.44 10.22 -32.76
N THR A 147 4.06 10.42 -31.50
CA THR A 147 4.85 11.12 -30.49
C THR A 147 5.96 10.20 -29.97
N VAL A 148 7.19 10.70 -30.05
CA VAL A 148 8.38 9.96 -29.62
C VAL A 148 9.06 10.71 -28.49
N ILE A 149 9.31 9.99 -27.39
CA ILE A 149 10.01 10.50 -26.22
C ILE A 149 11.45 9.99 -26.26
N ASP A 150 12.40 10.92 -26.15
CA ASP A 150 13.84 10.62 -26.02
C ASP A 150 14.15 10.22 -24.57
N LYS A 151 14.69 9.01 -24.38
CA LYS A 151 15.03 8.47 -23.06
C LYS A 151 16.31 9.06 -22.50
N SER A 152 17.20 9.60 -23.35
CA SER A 152 18.44 10.25 -22.90
C SER A 152 18.20 11.59 -22.21
N LYS A 153 17.03 12.21 -22.43
CA LYS A 153 16.59 13.45 -21.79
C LYS A 153 15.78 13.24 -20.51
N GLN A 154 15.45 12.00 -20.16
CA GLN A 154 14.92 11.67 -18.84
C GLN A 154 16.07 11.56 -17.85
N LEU A 155 16.57 12.73 -17.42
CA LEU A 155 17.24 12.82 -16.12
C LEU A 155 16.26 12.31 -15.06
N ASP A 156 16.74 11.50 -14.13
CA ASP A 156 15.99 10.90 -13.04
C ASP A 156 15.19 11.94 -12.23
N LEU A 157 13.93 12.16 -12.62
CA LEU A 157 12.93 12.84 -11.81
C LEU A 157 11.91 11.79 -11.39
N ASN A 158 12.08 11.32 -10.16
CA ASN A 158 11.18 10.39 -9.51
C ASN A 158 9.79 11.02 -9.32
N ALA A 159 8.75 10.26 -9.68
CA ALA A 159 7.32 10.53 -9.50
C ALA A 159 6.76 11.76 -10.25
N THR A 160 5.82 11.51 -11.16
CA THR A 160 5.07 12.53 -11.90
C THR A 160 4.21 13.31 -10.91
N ASP A 161 4.54 14.57 -10.67
CA ASP A 161 3.74 15.46 -9.85
C ASP A 161 2.34 15.67 -10.49
N PRO A 162 1.27 15.75 -9.66
CA PRO A 162 -0.10 15.81 -10.15
C PRO A 162 -0.43 17.15 -10.84
N PRO A 163 -1.37 17.18 -11.80
CA PRO A 163 -1.82 18.43 -12.40
C PRO A 163 -2.54 19.31 -11.36
N CYS A 164 -2.37 20.61 -11.47
CA CYS A 164 -3.08 21.58 -10.64
C CYS A 164 -4.59 21.49 -10.88
N GLN A 165 -5.35 21.61 -9.79
CA GLN A 165 -6.82 21.53 -9.83
C GLN A 165 -7.47 22.89 -10.16
N ILE A 166 -6.68 23.96 -10.17
CA ILE A 166 -7.12 25.35 -10.40
C ILE A 166 -6.59 25.86 -11.75
N HIS A 167 -5.34 25.53 -12.08
CA HIS A 167 -4.67 25.97 -13.31
C HIS A 167 -4.42 24.75 -14.22
N GLU A 168 -5.29 24.55 -15.21
CA GLU A 168 -5.37 23.30 -16.00
C GLU A 168 -4.08 22.94 -16.75
N ASP A 169 -3.24 23.92 -17.09
CA ASP A 169 -1.98 23.74 -17.82
C ASP A 169 -0.74 23.63 -16.91
N GLU A 170 -0.90 23.68 -15.59
CA GLU A 170 0.20 23.73 -14.63
C GLU A 170 0.34 22.43 -13.81
N GLU A 171 1.59 22.06 -13.51
CA GLU A 171 1.91 20.91 -12.66
C GLU A 171 2.15 21.35 -11.20
N SER A 172 1.57 20.61 -10.25
CA SER A 172 1.68 20.91 -8.81
C SER A 172 2.92 20.27 -8.21
N HIS A 173 3.95 21.06 -8.01
CA HIS A 173 5.23 20.61 -7.45
C HIS A 173 5.40 20.89 -5.95
N PHE A 174 4.45 21.65 -5.39
CA PHE A 174 4.57 22.21 -4.05
C PHE A 174 3.42 21.77 -3.15
N PHE A 175 3.66 21.86 -1.85
CA PHE A 175 2.70 21.59 -0.80
C PHE A 175 2.63 22.78 0.14
N CYS A 176 1.46 23.39 0.24
CA CYS A 176 1.20 24.43 1.21
C CYS A 176 1.01 23.80 2.59
N GLN A 177 1.92 24.09 3.51
CA GLN A 177 1.89 23.52 4.85
C GLN A 177 0.74 24.05 5.70
N LEU A 178 0.25 25.26 5.44
CA LEU A 178 -0.89 25.82 6.16
C LEU A 178 -2.21 25.20 5.68
N CYS A 179 -2.46 25.25 4.37
CA CYS A 179 -3.72 24.79 3.76
C CYS A 179 -3.80 23.27 3.58
N LYS A 180 -2.67 22.56 3.77
CA LYS A 180 -2.56 21.09 3.61
C LYS A 180 -2.98 20.59 2.23
N THR A 181 -2.67 21.35 1.20
CA THR A 181 -2.97 21.04 -0.20
C THR A 181 -1.73 21.15 -1.08
N ILE A 182 -1.73 20.40 -2.18
CA ILE A 182 -0.76 20.55 -3.27
C ILE A 182 -1.12 21.79 -4.09
N VAL A 183 -0.09 22.50 -4.56
CA VAL A 183 -0.23 23.78 -5.28
C VAL A 183 0.81 23.86 -6.41
N CYS A 184 0.48 24.56 -7.49
CA CYS A 184 1.45 24.95 -8.53
C CYS A 184 2.00 26.34 -8.26
N GLN A 185 2.90 26.82 -9.11
CA GLN A 185 3.51 28.14 -8.96
C GLN A 185 2.48 29.28 -9.06
N MET A 186 1.45 29.15 -9.90
CA MET A 186 0.38 30.15 -10.03
C MET A 186 -0.43 30.29 -8.75
N CYS A 187 -0.81 29.16 -8.12
CA CYS A 187 -1.45 29.17 -6.80
C CYS A 187 -0.60 29.89 -5.73
N ILE A 188 0.73 29.75 -5.79
CA ILE A 188 1.63 30.44 -4.85
C ILE A 188 1.55 31.95 -5.03
N ILE A 189 1.51 32.42 -6.28
CA ILE A 189 1.48 33.86 -6.57
C ILE A 189 0.11 34.47 -6.21
N GLU A 190 -0.98 33.75 -6.47
CA GLU A 190 -2.34 34.28 -6.33
C GLU A 190 -2.87 34.16 -4.89
N ASP A 191 -2.87 32.95 -4.32
CA ASP A 191 -3.63 32.64 -3.09
C ASP A 191 -2.74 32.18 -1.92
N HIS A 192 -1.47 31.85 -2.18
CA HIS A 192 -0.57 31.28 -1.18
C HIS A 192 0.75 32.06 -1.01
N ALA A 193 0.76 33.35 -1.36
CA ALA A 193 1.97 34.18 -1.38
C ALA A 193 2.61 34.31 0.02
N ASP A 194 1.79 34.38 1.07
CA ASP A 194 2.22 34.51 2.47
C ASP A 194 2.20 33.18 3.24
N HIS A 195 1.96 32.06 2.55
CA HIS A 195 1.91 30.75 3.18
C HIS A 195 3.27 30.05 3.13
N ASP A 196 3.56 29.26 4.16
CA ASP A 196 4.73 28.36 4.14
C ASP A 196 4.49 27.23 3.14
N VAL A 197 5.24 27.26 2.04
CA VAL A 197 5.15 26.33 0.92
C VAL A 197 6.49 25.64 0.73
N ILE A 198 6.46 24.31 0.70
CA ILE A 198 7.64 23.45 0.48
C ILE A 198 7.40 22.56 -0.73
N THR A 199 8.43 21.87 -1.21
CA THR A 199 8.24 20.88 -2.27
C THR A 199 7.47 19.67 -1.76
N ILE A 200 6.75 18.98 -2.67
CA ILE A 200 6.03 17.75 -2.32
C ILE A 200 6.99 16.68 -1.77
N GLN A 201 8.19 16.59 -2.32
CA GLN A 201 9.22 15.67 -1.84
C GLN A 201 9.61 15.96 -0.38
N MET A 202 9.87 17.22 -0.04
CA MET A 202 10.18 17.62 1.35
C MET A 202 9.02 17.31 2.30
N ALA A 203 7.78 17.59 1.88
CA ALA A 203 6.59 17.27 2.66
C ALA A 203 6.48 15.75 2.90
N CYS A 204 6.74 14.94 1.88
CA CYS A 204 6.75 13.48 1.99
C CYS A 204 7.82 12.99 2.96
N ASP A 205 9.03 13.54 2.88
CA ASP A 205 10.14 13.10 3.73
C ASP A 205 9.97 13.53 5.19
N GLN A 206 9.47 14.75 5.44
CA GLN A 206 9.09 15.21 6.78
C GLN A 206 8.00 14.31 7.37
N GLN A 207 6.98 13.95 6.58
CA GLN A 207 5.91 13.09 7.02
C GLN A 207 6.41 11.66 7.31
N LYS A 208 7.28 11.09 6.46
CA LYS A 208 7.93 9.79 6.71
C LYS A 208 8.75 9.81 7.99
N GLN A 209 9.55 10.84 8.22
CA GLN A 209 10.37 10.98 9.42
C GLN A 209 9.49 11.02 10.68
N ARG A 210 8.40 11.78 10.63
CA ARG A 210 7.43 11.84 11.73
C ARG A 210 6.76 10.48 12.00
N PHE A 211 6.41 9.73 10.97
CA PHE A 211 5.90 8.36 11.13
C PHE A 211 6.94 7.43 11.73
N SER A 212 8.20 7.49 11.28
CA SER A 212 9.29 6.68 11.83
C SER A 212 9.52 6.96 13.32
N GLN A 213 9.43 8.23 13.74
CA GLN A 213 9.50 8.58 15.17
C GLN A 213 8.33 7.99 15.97
N LEU A 214 7.11 8.08 15.45
CA LEU A 214 5.93 7.50 16.10
C LEU A 214 6.03 5.97 16.19
N GLU A 215 6.50 5.33 15.13
CA GLU A 215 6.74 3.89 15.09
C GLU A 215 7.74 3.49 16.17
N HIS A 216 8.89 4.18 16.27
CA HIS A 216 9.88 3.93 17.31
C HIS A 216 9.28 4.03 18.73
N VAL A 217 8.43 5.04 18.98
CA VAL A 217 7.73 5.19 20.27
C VAL A 217 6.76 4.03 20.54
N ILE A 218 5.97 3.63 19.53
CA ILE A 218 4.99 2.53 19.66
C ILE A 218 5.71 1.20 19.89
N VAL A 219 6.71 0.86 19.08
CA VAL A 219 7.51 -0.35 19.21
C VAL A 219 8.19 -0.40 20.59
N GLY A 220 8.75 0.72 21.06
CA GLY A 220 9.32 0.81 22.40
C GLY A 220 8.31 0.62 23.54
N LYS A 221 7.04 1.05 23.37
CA LYS A 221 5.96 0.77 24.34
C LYS A 221 5.52 -0.70 24.30
N VAL A 222 5.39 -1.28 23.10
CA VAL A 222 5.03 -2.70 22.92
C VAL A 222 6.09 -3.60 23.55
N ARG A 223 7.38 -3.32 23.30
CA ARG A 223 8.50 -4.06 23.90
C ARG A 223 8.45 -4.04 25.43
N ARG A 224 8.33 -2.85 26.05
CA ARG A 224 8.22 -2.73 27.51
C ARG A 224 7.06 -3.52 28.11
N ARG A 225 5.90 -3.50 27.44
CA ARG A 225 4.74 -4.30 27.87
C ARG A 225 5.02 -5.79 27.72
N SER A 226 5.65 -6.22 26.64
CA SER A 226 6.06 -7.61 26.43
C SER A 226 7.03 -8.09 27.51
N ASP A 227 8.03 -7.28 27.87
CA ASP A 227 9.00 -7.58 28.93
C ASP A 227 8.29 -7.71 30.30
N THR A 228 7.33 -6.81 30.58
CA THR A 228 6.52 -6.87 31.80
C THR A 228 5.69 -8.16 31.86
N ILE A 229 5.06 -8.55 30.74
CA ILE A 229 4.29 -9.80 30.65
C ILE A 229 5.20 -11.02 30.88
N ALA A 230 6.41 -11.03 30.30
CA ALA A 230 7.37 -12.11 30.50
C ALA A 230 7.80 -12.22 31.98
N HIS A 231 8.06 -11.09 32.63
CA HIS A 231 8.42 -11.06 34.04
C HIS A 231 7.29 -11.56 34.95
N LEU A 232 6.04 -11.15 34.70
CA LEU A 232 4.88 -11.62 35.46
C LEU A 232 4.68 -13.14 35.30
N LYS A 233 4.82 -13.68 34.08
CA LYS A 233 4.75 -15.13 33.83
C LYS A 233 5.84 -15.92 34.57
N ALA A 234 7.06 -15.38 34.65
CA ALA A 234 8.15 -16.00 35.40
C ALA A 234 7.82 -16.04 36.91
N LYS A 235 7.34 -14.91 37.46
CA LYS A 235 6.95 -14.82 38.87
C LYS A 235 5.77 -15.74 39.20
N GLU A 236 4.78 -15.84 38.31
CA GLU A 236 3.68 -16.78 38.42
C GLU A 236 4.19 -18.23 38.49
N SER A 237 5.12 -18.61 37.61
CA SER A 237 5.74 -19.95 37.61
C SER A 237 6.48 -20.25 38.92
N SER A 238 7.25 -19.28 39.44
CA SER A 238 7.95 -19.43 40.73
C SER A 238 6.99 -19.56 41.91
N LEU A 239 5.91 -18.78 41.94
CA LEU A 239 4.86 -18.91 42.96
C LEU A 239 4.18 -20.28 42.89
N LEU A 240 3.84 -20.75 41.69
CA LEU A 240 3.23 -22.05 41.48
C LEU A 240 4.14 -23.19 41.98
N GLN A 241 5.45 -23.06 41.78
CA GLN A 241 6.44 -24.02 42.26
C GLN A 241 6.57 -23.99 43.79
N SER A 242 6.64 -22.79 44.39
CA SER A 242 6.66 -22.64 45.85
C SER A 242 5.38 -23.21 46.50
N CYS A 243 4.20 -22.99 45.92
CA CYS A 243 2.96 -23.60 46.40
C CYS A 243 3.02 -25.14 46.35
N LYS A 244 3.59 -25.73 45.29
CA LYS A 244 3.77 -27.19 45.20
C LYS A 244 4.69 -27.71 46.31
N GLU A 245 5.78 -27.03 46.60
CA GLU A 245 6.72 -27.41 47.68
C GLU A 245 6.05 -27.34 49.06
N VAL A 246 5.25 -26.30 49.33
CA VAL A 246 4.47 -26.18 50.57
C VAL A 246 3.42 -27.30 50.69
N CYS A 247 2.68 -27.60 49.61
CA CYS A 247 1.72 -28.70 49.60
C CYS A 247 2.38 -30.08 49.80
N ILE A 248 3.58 -30.28 49.26
CA ILE A 248 4.36 -31.49 49.51
C ILE A 248 4.67 -31.57 50.99
N HIS A 249 5.25 -30.54 51.62
CA HIS A 249 5.60 -30.60 53.04
C HIS A 249 4.39 -30.75 53.98
N ALA A 250 3.24 -30.19 53.65
CA ALA A 250 2.01 -30.33 54.43
C ALA A 250 1.40 -31.75 54.40
N ALA A 251 1.80 -32.61 53.44
CA ALA A 251 1.31 -34.00 53.35
C ALA A 251 2.09 -35.00 54.23
N TRP A 252 3.17 -34.56 54.90
CA TRP A 252 4.03 -35.40 55.76
C TRP A 252 3.97 -35.01 57.25
N VAL A 253 3.02 -34.16 57.62
CA VAL A 253 2.65 -33.82 59.00
C VAL A 253 1.23 -34.33 59.25
#